data_AF-A0A365Z4Z9-F1
#
_entry.id   AF-A0A365Z4Z9-F1
#
_cell.length_a   1.000
_cell.length_b   1.000
_cell.length_c   1.000
_cell.angle_alpha   90.00
_cell.angle_beta   90.00
_cell.angle_gamma   90.00
#
_symmetry.space_group_name_H-M   'P 1'
#
loop_
_entity.id
_entity.type
_entity.pdbx_description
1 polymer ?
#
loop_
_entity_poly.entity_id
_entity_poly.type
_entity_poly.pdbx_seq_one_letter_code
_entity_poly.pdbx_strand_id
1 'polypeptide(L)'
;MLDTTLCIAQSFLAIFFFVAGAPKVIARGIDRWVGFDDLPRALVVAIGVSEVAAALALVLPMIAGRAEWTTPLSAIGLSVVSLMASGFHIRKSEWLSAVETALWASLSASIAIGRWDQLATGPSVPVDVLVPVVAVLIPAILVNLVLLFRRPIQPDAENQQPSTPFADPRPGGCQSLSKPDQGLQ
;
A
#
# COMPACT_ATOMS: atom_id res chain seq x y z
N MET A 1 2.43 21.19 21.57
CA MET A 1 1.70 21.10 20.27
C MET A 1 2.03 19.81 19.53
N LEU A 2 3.32 19.42 19.44
CA LEU A 2 3.75 18.17 18.79
C LEU A 2 3.09 16.91 19.39
N ASP A 3 2.96 16.84 20.71
CA ASP A 3 2.35 15.68 21.40
C ASP A 3 0.89 15.44 21.00
N THR A 4 0.11 16.52 20.91
CA THR A 4 -1.30 16.45 20.49
C THR A 4 -1.40 15.96 19.03
N THR A 5 -0.53 16.47 18.16
CA THR A 5 -0.46 16.02 16.76
C THR A 5 -0.11 14.54 16.65
N LEU A 6 0.88 14.06 17.43
CA LEU A 6 1.26 12.66 17.47
C LEU A 6 0.15 11.77 18.01
N CYS A 7 -0.58 12.19 19.05
CA CYS A 7 -1.76 11.48 19.55
C CYS A 7 -2.86 11.32 18.49
N ILE A 8 -3.14 12.38 17.73
CA ILE A 8 -4.15 12.35 16.65
C ILE A 8 -3.68 11.39 15.55
N ALA A 9 -2.44 11.54 15.07
CA ALA A 9 -1.87 10.68 14.05
C ALA A 9 -1.87 9.20 14.48
N GLN A 10 -1.50 8.93 15.74
CA GLN A 10 -1.47 7.60 16.34
C GLN A 10 -2.87 6.97 16.42
N SER A 11 -3.87 7.73 16.88
CA SER A 11 -5.25 7.24 16.97
C SER A 11 -5.81 6.93 15.59
N PHE A 12 -5.55 7.81 14.62
CA PHE A 12 -5.99 7.63 13.24
C PHE A 12 -5.32 6.41 12.59
N LEU A 13 -4.01 6.25 12.77
CA LEU A 13 -3.26 5.12 12.26
C LEU A 13 -3.72 3.79 12.88
N ALA A 14 -3.98 3.78 14.20
CA ALA A 14 -4.49 2.61 14.90
C ALA A 14 -5.85 2.17 14.34
N ILE A 15 -6.79 3.10 14.15
CA ILE A 15 -8.11 2.80 13.58
C ILE A 15 -7.98 2.27 12.15
N PHE A 16 -7.18 2.94 11.32
CA PHE A 16 -6.97 2.53 9.92
C PHE A 16 -6.43 1.10 9.83
N PHE A 17 -5.34 0.78 10.53
CA PHE A 17 -4.72 -0.55 10.46
C PHE A 17 -5.55 -1.64 11.13
N PHE A 18 -6.33 -1.30 12.16
CA PHE A 18 -7.29 -2.24 12.73
C PHE A 18 -8.36 -2.62 11.71
N VAL A 19 -8.96 -1.63 11.04
CA VAL A 19 -9.99 -1.84 10.01
C VAL A 19 -9.40 -2.52 8.77
N ALA A 20 -8.17 -2.17 8.36
CA ALA A 20 -7.50 -2.75 7.21
C ALA A 20 -7.01 -4.19 7.46
N GLY A 21 -6.62 -4.52 8.69
CA GLY A 21 -6.10 -5.84 9.08
C GLY A 21 -7.18 -6.85 9.45
N ALA A 22 -8.29 -6.42 10.04
CA ALA A 22 -9.37 -7.33 10.45
C ALA A 22 -9.90 -8.24 9.31
N PRO A 23 -10.14 -7.75 8.08
CA PRO A 23 -10.53 -8.59 6.95
C PRO A 23 -9.47 -9.64 6.59
N LYS A 24 -8.18 -9.28 6.69
CA LYS A 24 -7.05 -10.19 6.41
C LYS A 24 -6.96 -11.32 7.44
N VAL A 25 -7.27 -11.04 8.72
CA VAL A 25 -7.32 -12.06 9.78
C VAL A 25 -8.47 -13.04 9.58
N ILE A 26 -9.67 -12.51 9.32
CA ILE A 26 -10.89 -13.31 9.17
C ILE A 26 -10.89 -14.05 7.82
N ALA A 27 -10.00 -13.63 6.91
CA ALA A 27 -9.76 -14.23 5.61
C ALA A 27 -11.01 -14.38 4.74
N ARG A 28 -11.99 -13.50 4.98
CA ARG A 28 -13.22 -13.36 4.21
C ARG A 28 -12.96 -12.44 3.03
N GLY A 29 -13.16 -12.95 1.82
CA GLY A 29 -13.04 -12.17 0.60
C GLY A 29 -11.61 -11.99 0.08
N ILE A 30 -10.60 -12.69 0.63
CA ILE A 30 -9.23 -12.68 0.07
C ILE A 30 -9.24 -13.12 -1.40
N ASP A 31 -10.07 -14.10 -1.75
CA ASP A 31 -10.27 -14.60 -3.11
C ASP A 31 -10.85 -13.54 -4.09
N ARG A 32 -11.27 -12.38 -3.58
CA ARG A 32 -11.77 -11.23 -4.36
C ARG A 32 -10.81 -10.03 -4.35
N TRP A 33 -9.70 -10.09 -3.60
CA TRP A 33 -8.76 -8.97 -3.50
C TRP A 33 -7.78 -9.05 -4.67
N VAL A 34 -7.98 -8.16 -5.65
CA VAL A 34 -7.16 -8.05 -6.85
C VAL A 34 -5.69 -7.98 -6.46
N GLY A 35 -4.86 -8.88 -7.00
CA GLY A 35 -3.41 -8.91 -6.78
C GLY A 35 -2.91 -9.92 -5.75
N PHE A 36 -3.76 -10.45 -4.86
CA PHE A 36 -3.36 -11.43 -3.83
C PHE A 36 -3.34 -12.88 -4.29
N ASP A 37 -3.74 -13.18 -5.54
CA ASP A 37 -3.78 -14.55 -6.10
C ASP A 37 -2.40 -15.24 -6.07
N ASP A 38 -1.32 -14.46 -6.12
CA ASP A 38 0.07 -14.95 -6.12
C ASP A 38 0.65 -15.12 -4.71
N LEU A 39 -0.06 -14.71 -3.65
CA LEU A 39 0.44 -14.73 -2.28
C LEU A 39 -0.18 -15.89 -1.48
N PRO A 40 0.63 -16.65 -0.72
CA PRO A 40 0.10 -17.74 0.10
C PRO A 40 -0.83 -17.16 1.17
N ARG A 41 -2.02 -17.76 1.32
CA ARG A 41 -3.05 -17.34 2.28
C ARG A 41 -2.53 -17.14 3.71
N ALA A 42 -1.61 -18.01 4.15
CA ALA A 42 -0.98 -17.92 5.45
C ALA A 42 -0.20 -16.60 5.66
N LEU A 43 0.46 -16.09 4.62
CA LEU A 43 1.18 -14.83 4.67
C LEU A 43 0.21 -13.64 4.80
N VAL A 44 -0.90 -13.65 4.06
CA VAL A 44 -1.92 -12.58 4.16
C VAL A 44 -2.53 -12.53 5.55
N VAL A 45 -2.84 -13.69 6.14
CA VAL A 45 -3.35 -13.77 7.52
C VAL A 45 -2.29 -13.29 8.52
N ALA A 46 -1.02 -13.69 8.35
CA ALA A 46 0.07 -13.25 9.21
C ALA A 46 0.24 -11.72 9.18
N ILE A 47 0.15 -11.11 7.99
CA ILE A 47 0.14 -9.64 7.83
C ILE A 47 -1.05 -9.05 8.59
N GLY A 48 -2.25 -9.56 8.37
CA GLY A 48 -3.45 -9.09 9.07
C GLY A 48 -3.34 -9.15 10.59
N VAL A 49 -2.83 -10.26 11.12
CA VAL A 49 -2.60 -10.43 12.56
C VAL A 49 -1.59 -9.40 13.05
N SER A 50 -0.51 -9.17 12.30
CA SER A 50 0.50 -8.17 12.66
C SER A 50 -0.04 -6.74 12.64
N GLU A 51 -0.87 -6.38 11.66
CA GLU A 51 -1.51 -5.06 11.55
C GLU A 51 -2.46 -4.81 12.73
N VAL A 52 -3.32 -5.79 13.04
CA VAL A 52 -4.25 -5.69 14.17
C VAL A 52 -3.51 -5.64 15.50
N ALA A 53 -2.50 -6.49 15.69
CA ALA A 53 -1.69 -6.50 16.92
C ALA A 53 -0.97 -5.17 17.12
N ALA A 54 -0.36 -4.62 16.05
CA ALA A 54 0.31 -3.34 16.12
C ALA A 54 -0.67 -2.18 16.35
N ALA A 55 -1.85 -2.18 15.73
CA ALA A 55 -2.89 -1.19 15.98
C ALA A 55 -3.35 -1.18 17.45
N LEU A 56 -3.55 -2.37 18.03
CA LEU A 56 -3.92 -2.51 19.44
C LEU A 56 -2.79 -2.04 20.37
N ALA A 57 -1.55 -2.44 20.10
CA ALA A 57 -0.38 -2.04 20.89
C ALA A 57 -0.05 -0.54 20.76
N LEU A 58 -0.45 0.08 19.63
CA LEU A 58 -0.35 1.51 19.40
C LEU A 58 -1.39 2.30 20.22
N VAL A 59 -2.61 1.78 20.41
CA VAL A 59 -3.66 2.47 21.19
C VAL A 59 -3.62 2.16 22.69
N LEU A 60 -3.00 1.03 23.06
CA LEU A 60 -2.94 0.53 24.44
C LEU A 60 -2.51 1.58 25.47
N PRO A 61 -1.45 2.38 25.24
CA PRO A 61 -0.99 3.36 26.23
C PRO A 61 -2.00 4.48 26.49
N MET A 62 -2.81 4.85 25.49
CA MET A 62 -3.84 5.87 25.63
C MET A 62 -5.01 5.41 26.51
N ILE A 63 -5.34 4.11 26.45
CA ILE A 63 -6.46 3.54 27.22
C ILE A 63 -5.99 3.10 28.62
N ALA A 64 -4.83 2.46 28.69
CA ALA A 64 -4.33 1.85 29.93
C ALA A 64 -3.49 2.82 30.78
N GLY A 65 -3.02 3.94 30.23
CA GLY A 65 -2.16 4.90 30.92
C GLY A 65 -0.80 4.34 31.34
N ARG A 66 -0.36 3.21 30.74
CA ARG A 66 0.88 2.50 31.07
C ARG A 66 1.48 1.86 29.83
N ALA A 67 2.78 1.51 29.90
CA ALA A 67 3.54 0.87 28.83
C ALA A 67 3.72 1.73 27.56
N GLU A 68 4.03 3.01 27.71
CA GLU A 68 4.25 3.94 26.59
C GLU A 68 5.32 3.46 25.59
N TRP A 69 6.28 2.65 26.05
CA TRP A 69 7.29 1.99 25.25
C TRP A 69 6.72 1.09 24.13
N THR A 70 5.47 0.65 24.20
CA THR A 70 4.84 -0.11 23.11
C THR A 70 4.51 0.75 21.90
N THR A 71 4.34 2.07 22.08
CA THR A 71 4.00 3.01 20.99
C THR A 71 5.09 3.07 19.92
N PRO A 72 6.35 3.41 20.23
CA PRO A 72 7.39 3.49 19.21
C PRO A 72 7.65 2.12 18.56
N LEU A 73 7.55 1.03 19.32
CA LEU A 73 7.76 -0.32 18.78
C LEU A 73 6.66 -0.73 17.78
N SER A 74 5.40 -0.44 18.10
CA SER A 74 4.26 -0.69 17.21
C SER A 74 4.33 0.16 15.95
N ALA A 75 4.73 1.42 16.11
CA ALA A 75 4.92 2.36 15.01
C ALA A 75 6.05 1.93 14.06
N ILE A 76 7.14 1.35 14.58
CA ILE A 76 8.16 0.71 13.74
C ILE A 76 7.52 -0.44 12.96
N GLY A 77 6.88 -1.40 13.64
CA GLY A 77 6.28 -2.57 12.98
C GLY A 77 5.31 -2.20 11.85
N LEU A 78 4.41 -1.24 12.07
CA LEU A 78 3.51 -0.73 11.04
C LEU A 78 4.26 -0.05 9.88
N SER A 79 5.35 0.68 10.16
CA SER A 79 6.19 1.28 9.12
C SER A 79 6.78 0.20 8.21
N VAL A 80 7.30 -0.88 8.78
CA VAL A 80 7.86 -2.01 8.02
C VAL A 80 6.81 -2.67 7.14
N VAL A 81 5.66 -3.04 7.71
CA VAL A 81 4.59 -3.73 6.98
C VAL A 81 4.09 -2.87 5.82
N SER A 82 3.84 -1.57 6.07
CA SER A 82 3.38 -0.62 5.06
C SER A 82 4.42 -0.42 3.95
N LEU A 83 5.70 -0.39 4.31
CA LEU A 83 6.77 -0.24 3.34
C LEU A 83 6.94 -1.49 2.46
N MET A 84 6.75 -2.68 3.03
CA MET A 84 6.69 -3.92 2.25
C MET A 84 5.48 -3.95 1.30
N ALA A 85 4.33 -3.45 1.75
CA ALA A 85 3.14 -3.32 0.91
C ALA A 85 3.37 -2.35 -0.27
N SER A 86 4.08 -1.24 -0.04
CA SER A 86 4.45 -0.30 -1.11
C SER A 86 5.29 -0.99 -2.19
N GLY A 87 6.32 -1.74 -1.80
CA GLY A 87 7.13 -2.52 -2.74
C GLY A 87 6.33 -3.55 -3.53
N PHE A 88 5.32 -4.16 -2.92
CA PHE A 88 4.39 -5.08 -3.58
C PHE A 88 3.54 -4.36 -4.65
N HIS A 89 2.92 -3.24 -4.31
CA HIS A 89 2.11 -2.45 -5.24
C HIS A 89 2.94 -1.87 -6.40
N ILE A 90 4.20 -1.48 -6.14
CA ILE A 90 5.13 -1.06 -7.21
C ILE A 90 5.39 -2.21 -8.20
N ARG A 91 5.55 -3.45 -7.71
CA ARG A 91 5.74 -4.63 -8.58
C ARG A 91 4.48 -4.93 -9.41
N LYS A 92 3.30 -4.67 -8.87
CA LYS A 92 2.01 -4.78 -9.57
C LYS A 92 1.68 -3.56 -10.46
N SER A 93 2.53 -2.53 -10.47
CA SER A 93 2.31 -1.26 -11.20
C SER A 93 1.06 -0.49 -10.76
N GLU A 94 0.68 -0.64 -9.48
CA GLU A 94 -0.44 0.04 -8.83
C GLU A 94 0.06 1.27 -8.09
N TRP A 95 0.30 2.36 -8.81
CA TRP A 95 0.98 3.56 -8.28
C TRP A 95 0.25 4.24 -7.14
N LEU A 96 -1.09 4.34 -7.23
CA LEU A 96 -1.88 5.00 -6.19
C LEU A 96 -1.76 4.25 -4.85
N SER A 97 -1.90 2.93 -4.87
CA SER A 97 -1.74 2.08 -3.69
C SER A 97 -0.31 2.05 -3.17
N ALA A 98 0.69 2.10 -4.07
CA ALA A 98 2.10 2.19 -3.69
C ALA A 98 2.42 3.49 -2.93
N VAL A 99 1.90 4.63 -3.41
CA VAL A 99 2.09 5.94 -2.77
C VAL A 99 1.33 5.99 -1.44
N GLU A 100 0.08 5.50 -1.40
CA GLU A 100 -0.72 5.44 -0.19
C GLU A 100 0.00 4.66 0.92
N THR A 101 0.45 3.44 0.63
CA THR A 101 1.17 2.59 1.58
C THR A 101 2.52 3.20 2.01
N ALA A 102 3.20 3.92 1.12
CA ALA A 102 4.41 4.67 1.48
C ALA A 102 4.12 5.87 2.42
N LEU A 103 2.98 6.56 2.24
CA LEU A 103 2.54 7.62 3.14
C LEU A 103 2.26 7.07 4.54
N TRP A 104 1.56 5.93 4.64
CA TRP A 104 1.34 5.25 5.91
C TRP A 104 2.64 4.82 6.58
N ALA A 105 3.60 4.29 5.81
CA ALA A 105 4.92 3.95 6.32
C ALA A 105 5.65 5.16 6.92
N SER A 106 5.58 6.31 6.22
CA SER A 106 6.24 7.56 6.60
C SER A 106 5.61 8.20 7.84
N LEU A 107 4.28 8.18 7.92
CA LEU A 107 3.54 8.67 9.08
C LEU A 107 3.87 7.81 10.32
N SER A 108 3.87 6.49 10.16
CA SER A 108 4.22 5.55 11.23
C SER A 108 5.66 5.75 11.72
N ALA A 109 6.61 5.93 10.81
CA ALA A 109 8.00 6.24 11.17
C ALA A 109 8.12 7.56 11.93
N SER A 110 7.36 8.58 11.54
CA SER A 110 7.34 9.88 12.23
C SER A 110 6.83 9.74 13.68
N ILE A 111 5.84 8.89 13.93
CA ILE A 111 5.36 8.58 15.29
C ILE A 111 6.44 7.86 16.10
N ALA A 112 7.14 6.89 15.50
CA ALA A 112 8.23 6.18 16.17
C ALA A 112 9.36 7.13 16.59
N ILE A 113 9.75 8.06 15.72
CA ILE A 113 10.77 9.07 16.02
C ILE A 113 10.26 10.05 17.09
N GLY A 114 9.02 10.52 16.96
CA GLY A 114 8.43 11.51 17.87
C GLY A 114 8.19 10.99 19.30
N ARG A 115 8.13 9.67 19.50
CA ARG A 115 7.95 9.00 20.80
C ARG A 115 9.12 8.10 21.18
N TRP A 116 10.29 8.36 20.60
CA TRP A 116 11.47 7.53 20.83
C TRP A 116 11.94 7.55 22.28
N ASP A 117 11.74 8.67 22.97
CA ASP A 117 11.97 8.86 24.40
C ASP A 117 11.21 7.83 25.26
N GLN A 118 10.01 7.43 24.83
CA GLN A 118 9.17 6.47 25.54
C GLN A 118 9.78 5.07 25.57
N LEU A 119 10.64 4.74 24.59
CA LEU A 119 11.32 3.45 24.51
C LEU A 119 12.28 3.25 25.70
N ALA A 120 12.86 4.34 26.23
CA ALA A 120 13.77 4.29 27.38
C ALA A 120 13.06 3.87 28.69
N THR A 121 11.74 3.97 28.73
CA THR A 121 10.92 3.50 29.87
C THR A 121 10.57 2.01 29.76
N GLY A 122 10.93 1.37 28.65
CA GLY A 122 10.64 -0.03 28.36
C GLY A 122 11.66 -1.02 28.92
N PRO A 123 11.35 -2.33 28.86
CA PRO A 123 12.32 -3.38 29.17
C PRO A 123 13.55 -3.30 28.27
N SER A 124 14.74 -3.60 28.80
CA SER A 124 15.98 -3.64 27.99
C SER A 124 15.87 -4.72 26.91
N VAL A 125 15.95 -4.32 25.64
CA VAL A 125 15.94 -5.23 24.50
C VAL A 125 17.36 -5.78 24.31
N PRO A 126 17.56 -7.11 24.27
CA PRO A 126 18.88 -7.70 24.06
C PRO A 126 19.41 -7.35 22.66
N VAL A 127 20.71 -7.05 22.59
CA VAL A 127 21.41 -6.65 21.35
C VAL A 127 21.26 -7.71 20.25
N ASP A 128 21.16 -8.98 20.65
CA ASP A 128 21.00 -10.13 19.76
C ASP A 128 19.70 -10.11 18.94
N VAL A 129 18.68 -9.39 19.42
CA VAL A 129 17.40 -9.19 18.71
C VAL A 129 17.42 -7.90 17.89
N LEU A 130 18.09 -6.86 18.39
CA LEU A 130 18.14 -5.55 17.74
C LEU A 130 18.94 -5.59 16.43
N VAL A 131 20.10 -6.26 16.43
CA VAL A 131 21.00 -6.36 15.27
C VAL A 131 20.33 -6.98 14.03
N PRO A 132 19.70 -8.16 14.10
CA PRO A 132 19.06 -8.76 12.92
C PRO A 132 17.87 -7.94 12.42
N VAL A 133 17.10 -7.30 13.31
CA VAL A 133 15.99 -6.42 12.92
C VAL A 133 16.52 -5.25 12.10
N VAL A 134 17.53 -4.53 12.59
CA VAL A 134 18.12 -3.39 11.87
C VAL A 134 18.77 -3.81 10.55
N ALA A 135 19.45 -4.96 10.53
CA ALA A 135 20.08 -5.51 9.32
C ALA A 135 19.09 -5.87 8.21
N VAL A 136 17.83 -6.18 8.55
CA VAL A 136 16.75 -6.44 7.57
C VAL A 136 16.07 -5.14 7.14
N LEU A 137 15.86 -4.20 8.06
CA LEU A 137 15.13 -2.97 7.78
C LEU A 137 15.86 -1.99 6.87
N ILE A 138 17.16 -1.80 7.06
CA ILE A 138 17.96 -0.88 6.24
C ILE A 138 17.94 -1.26 4.75
N PRO A 139 18.26 -2.51 4.33
CA PRO A 139 18.21 -2.88 2.92
C PRO A 139 16.78 -2.85 2.36
N ALA A 140 15.77 -3.21 3.16
CA ALA A 140 14.36 -3.14 2.77
C ALA A 140 13.89 -1.71 2.46
N ILE A 141 14.32 -0.73 3.25
CA ILE A 141 14.07 0.70 3.03
C ILE A 141 14.82 1.19 1.78
N LEU A 142 16.10 0.84 1.65
CA LEU A 142 16.93 1.26 0.52
C LEU A 142 16.36 0.74 -0.82
N VAL A 143 15.92 -0.51 -0.85
CA VAL A 143 15.31 -1.12 -2.05
C VAL A 143 14.02 -0.38 -2.44
N ASN A 144 13.13 -0.10 -1.50
CA ASN A 144 11.89 0.64 -1.80
C ASN A 144 12.16 2.06 -2.29
N LEU A 145 13.11 2.76 -1.67
CA LEU A 145 13.52 4.11 -2.07
C LEU A 145 14.09 4.11 -3.49
N VAL A 146 14.99 3.18 -3.80
CA VAL A 146 15.57 3.03 -5.14
C VAL A 146 14.50 2.68 -6.19
N LEU A 147 13.50 1.87 -5.85
CA LEU A 147 12.40 1.53 -6.76
C LEU A 147 11.49 2.73 -7.05
N LEU A 148 11.23 3.58 -6.07
CA LEU A 148 10.46 4.82 -6.25
C LEU A 148 11.20 5.83 -7.16
N PHE A 149 12.51 6.00 -6.98
CA PHE A 149 13.29 6.98 -7.75
C PHE A 149 13.70 6.53 -9.14
N ARG A 150 13.59 5.23 -9.47
CA ARG A 150 14.01 4.69 -10.77
C ARG A 150 12.95 4.75 -11.87
N ARG A 151 11.73 5.22 -11.61
CA ARG A 151 10.71 5.32 -12.66
C ARG A 151 10.43 6.78 -13.04
N PRO A 152 10.68 7.18 -14.31
CA PRO A 152 10.15 8.44 -14.81
C PRO A 152 8.62 8.35 -14.82
N ILE A 153 7.96 9.40 -14.30
CA ILE A 153 6.52 9.59 -14.38
C ILE A 153 6.16 9.55 -15.86
N GLN A 154 5.43 8.52 -16.30
CA GLN A 154 4.88 8.51 -17.64
C GLN A 154 3.67 9.46 -17.61
N PRO A 155 3.70 10.61 -18.30
CA PRO A 155 2.54 11.49 -18.38
C PRO A 155 1.44 10.73 -19.08
N ASP A 156 0.25 10.68 -18.47
CA ASP A 156 -0.88 9.92 -18.97
C ASP A 156 -1.14 10.24 -20.44
N ALA A 157 -0.98 9.24 -21.30
CA ALA A 157 -1.39 9.29 -22.70
C ALA A 157 -2.93 9.25 -22.85
N GLU A 158 -3.66 9.81 -21.88
CA GLU A 158 -5.12 9.80 -21.81
C GLU A 158 -5.74 11.17 -22.13
N ASN A 159 -4.94 12.16 -22.53
CA ASN A 159 -5.44 13.45 -23.03
C ASN A 159 -4.99 13.80 -24.47
N GLN A 160 -4.62 12.79 -25.25
CA GLN A 160 -4.40 12.90 -26.69
C GLN A 160 -5.43 12.09 -27.47
N GLN A 161 -6.71 12.42 -27.30
CA GLN A 161 -7.68 12.19 -28.36
C GLN A 161 -7.53 13.36 -29.34
N PRO A 162 -7.01 13.19 -30.57
CA PRO A 162 -7.10 14.24 -31.57
C PRO A 162 -8.60 14.42 -31.86
N SER A 163 -9.13 15.61 -31.62
CA SER A 163 -10.40 16.04 -32.21
C SER A 163 -10.28 15.88 -33.72
N THR A 164 -10.82 14.80 -34.28
CA THR A 164 -10.81 14.54 -35.72
C THR A 164 -11.49 15.72 -36.42
N PRO A 165 -10.82 16.47 -37.31
CA PRO A 165 -11.50 17.47 -38.11
C PRO A 165 -12.19 16.79 -39.29
N PHE A 166 -13.50 17.04 -39.41
CA PHE A 166 -14.24 17.21 -40.66
C PHE A 166 -14.08 16.11 -41.75
N ALA A 167 -15.05 15.19 -41.80
CA ALA A 167 -15.27 14.35 -42.98
C ALA A 167 -15.94 15.17 -44.10
N ASP A 168 -15.25 15.32 -45.22
CA ASP A 168 -15.71 15.97 -46.46
C ASP A 168 -16.61 15.04 -47.30
N PRO A 169 -17.79 15.49 -47.82
CA PRO A 169 -18.66 14.63 -48.61
C PRO A 169 -18.52 14.79 -50.14
N ARG A 170 -18.29 13.64 -50.82
CA ARG A 170 -18.60 13.26 -52.24
C ARG A 170 -17.63 13.69 -53.36
N PRO A 171 -17.78 13.22 -54.64
CA PRO A 171 -18.60 12.11 -55.21
C PRO A 171 -17.86 11.18 -56.24
N GLY A 172 -18.47 10.01 -56.52
CA GLY A 172 -18.60 9.51 -57.91
C GLY A 172 -17.69 8.36 -58.36
N GLY A 173 -18.30 7.26 -58.83
CA GLY A 173 -17.61 6.21 -59.58
C GLY A 173 -18.47 4.97 -59.83
N CYS A 174 -19.23 4.98 -60.93
CA CYS A 174 -20.04 3.86 -61.42
C CYS A 174 -19.27 2.54 -61.51
N GLN A 175 -19.91 1.43 -61.13
CA GLN A 175 -19.88 0.21 -61.96
C GLN A 175 -21.18 -0.58 -61.77
N SER A 176 -21.71 -0.96 -62.92
CA SER A 176 -23.06 -1.43 -63.18
C SER A 176 -23.00 -2.87 -63.66
N LEU A 177 -24.09 -3.61 -63.43
CA LEU A 177 -24.55 -4.78 -64.20
C LEU A 177 -23.71 -6.07 -64.17
N SER A 178 -24.27 -7.11 -63.56
CA SER A 178 -25.01 -8.14 -64.33
C SER A 178 -25.47 -9.29 -63.42
N LYS A 179 -26.78 -9.56 -63.45
CA LYS A 179 -27.38 -10.85 -63.10
C LYS A 179 -27.53 -11.63 -64.42
N PRO A 180 -27.36 -12.95 -64.44
CA PRO A 180 -28.57 -13.78 -64.57
C PRO A 180 -28.55 -15.09 -63.78
N ASP A 181 -29.76 -15.49 -63.37
CA ASP A 181 -30.35 -16.84 -63.32
C ASP A 181 -29.46 -18.10 -63.36
N GLN A 182 -29.67 -19.02 -62.40
CA GLN A 182 -30.45 -20.26 -62.59
C GLN A 182 -30.27 -21.26 -61.43
N GLY A 183 -31.38 -21.95 -61.07
CA GLY A 183 -31.31 -23.38 -60.74
C GLY A 183 -31.74 -23.83 -59.34
N LEU A 184 -32.98 -24.36 -59.26
CA LEU A 184 -33.40 -25.59 -58.55
C LEU A 184 -32.87 -25.86 -57.12
N GLN A 185 -33.74 -25.77 -56.10
CA GLN A 185 -34.60 -26.87 -55.59
C GLN A 185 -35.63 -26.30 -54.61
#